data_AF-A0A933GRT9-F1
#
_entry.id   AF-A0A933GRT9-F1
#
_cell.length_a   1.000
_cell.length_b   1.000
_cell.length_c   1.000
_cell.angle_alpha   90.00
_cell.angle_beta   90.00
_cell.angle_gamma   90.00
#
_symmetry.space_group_name_H-M   'P 1'
#
loop_
_entity.id
_entity.type
_entity.pdbx_description
1 polymer ?
#
loop_
_entity_poly.entity_id
_entity_poly.type
_entity_poly.pdbx_seq_one_letter_code
_entity_poly.pdbx_strand_id
1 'polypeptide(L)'
;MNYDALTKRLDRLERWNRGLVGAMAVLSLVLVVFIVVAGWKSLDGRVEAEQIVLRDANGRVAAILDGPGLRLYDANGRNRASLSLDKDGSPHLYLFDENSWDGRCRAIFSLDKDGSPYLCLFDADENPVWRAP
;
A
#
# COMPACT_ATOMS: atom_id res chain seq x y z
N MET A 1 -16.24 69.00 14.73
CA MET A 1 -15.88 67.65 14.24
C MET A 1 -14.60 67.80 13.43
N ASN A 2 -13.48 67.23 13.89
CA ASN A 2 -12.14 67.62 13.43
C ASN A 2 -11.67 66.69 12.27
N TYR A 3 -12.00 67.08 11.03
CA TYR A 3 -11.76 66.27 9.82
C TYR A 3 -10.27 66.06 9.53
N ASP A 4 -9.42 67.02 9.86
CA ASP A 4 -7.96 66.94 9.65
C ASP A 4 -7.27 65.92 10.57
N ALA A 5 -7.84 65.70 11.76
CA ALA A 5 -7.36 64.66 12.67
C ALA A 5 -7.74 63.25 12.18
N LEU A 6 -8.84 63.13 11.44
CA LEU A 6 -9.31 61.88 10.85
C LEU A 6 -8.50 61.50 9.61
N THR A 7 -8.23 62.45 8.70
CA THR A 7 -7.42 62.21 7.50
C THR A 7 -5.99 61.80 7.84
N LYS A 8 -5.34 62.49 8.80
CA LYS A 8 -3.99 62.11 9.27
C LYS A 8 -3.92 60.72 9.89
N ARG A 9 -5.00 60.27 10.55
CA ARG A 9 -5.08 58.91 11.10
C ARG A 9 -5.33 57.87 10.01
N LEU A 10 -6.13 58.20 9.00
CA LEU A 10 -6.38 57.35 7.83
C LEU A 10 -5.09 57.08 7.06
N ASP A 11 -4.32 58.12 6.72
CA ASP A 11 -3.04 57.99 6.02
C ASP A 11 -2.00 57.16 6.77
N ARG A 12 -2.07 57.19 8.11
CA ARG A 12 -1.20 56.40 8.98
C ARG A 12 -1.63 54.93 8.97
N LEU A 13 -2.94 54.67 9.02
CA LEU A 13 -3.51 53.33 8.92
C LEU A 13 -3.27 52.70 7.55
N GLU A 14 -3.40 53.45 6.47
CA GLU A 14 -3.26 52.93 5.11
C GLU A 14 -1.81 52.51 4.79
N ARG A 15 -0.83 53.27 5.30
CA ARG A 15 0.60 52.91 5.22
C ARG A 15 0.93 51.66 6.03
N TRP A 16 0.38 51.54 7.24
CA TRP A 16 0.55 50.34 8.07
C TRP A 16 -0.14 49.12 7.45
N ASN A 17 -1.34 49.30 6.89
CA ASN A 17 -2.11 48.24 6.25
C ASN A 17 -1.39 47.70 5.01
N ARG A 18 -0.80 48.57 4.19
CA ARG A 18 -0.02 48.17 3.00
C ARG A 18 1.19 47.31 3.36
N GLY A 19 1.85 47.63 4.47
CA GLY A 19 2.96 46.82 5.01
C GLY A 19 2.50 45.45 5.51
N LEU A 20 1.38 45.39 6.24
CA LEU A 20 0.81 44.14 6.74
C LEU A 20 0.32 43.23 5.61
N VAL A 21 -0.38 43.77 4.62
CA VAL A 21 -0.85 43.01 3.45
C VAL A 21 0.34 42.47 2.64
N GLY A 22 1.39 43.28 2.43
CA GLY A 22 2.61 42.82 1.76
C GLY A 22 3.31 41.69 2.52
N ALA A 23 3.44 41.80 3.84
CA ALA A 23 4.05 40.77 4.68
C ALA A 23 3.23 39.45 4.65
N MET A 24 1.90 39.55 4.74
CA MET A 24 1.01 38.39 4.62
C MET A 24 1.14 37.72 3.24
N ALA A 25 1.25 38.50 2.15
CA ALA A 25 1.41 37.96 0.81
C ALA A 25 2.72 37.17 0.66
N VAL A 26 3.82 37.69 1.20
CA VAL A 26 5.12 37.00 1.20
C VAL A 26 5.07 35.73 2.05
N LEU A 27 4.51 35.79 3.25
CA LEU A 27 4.34 34.61 4.11
C LEU A 27 3.48 33.53 3.44
N SER A 28 2.42 33.94 2.74
CA SER A 28 1.56 33.03 1.95
C SER A 28 2.35 32.37 0.83
N LEU A 29 3.17 33.13 0.10
CA LEU A 29 4.01 32.62 -0.98
C LEU A 29 5.03 31.61 -0.45
N VAL A 30 5.69 31.92 0.67
CA VAL A 30 6.65 31.02 1.33
C VAL A 30 5.97 29.73 1.78
N LEU A 31 4.76 29.81 2.33
CA LEU A 31 3.98 28.65 2.73
C LEU A 31 3.64 27.76 1.53
N VAL A 32 3.21 28.34 0.41
CA VAL A 32 2.91 27.60 -0.82
C VAL A 32 4.15 26.89 -1.35
N VAL A 33 5.30 27.58 -1.41
CA VAL A 33 6.57 26.98 -1.84
C VAL A 33 6.96 25.84 -0.91
N PHE A 34 6.79 26.01 0.40
CA PHE A 34 7.08 24.96 1.37
C PHE A 34 6.20 23.72 1.15
N ILE A 35 4.89 23.90 0.91
CA ILE A 35 3.96 22.80 0.60
C ILE A 35 4.38 22.07 -0.69
N VAL A 36 4.72 22.81 -1.75
CA VAL A 36 5.15 22.24 -3.04
C VAL A 36 6.46 21.45 -2.88
N VAL A 37 7.46 22.02 -2.21
CA VAL A 37 8.76 21.36 -1.97
C VAL A 37 8.61 20.13 -1.07
N ALA A 38 7.76 20.19 -0.05
CA ALA A 38 7.45 19.04 0.80
C ALA A 38 6.76 17.91 -0.01
N GLY A 39 5.86 18.25 -0.93
CA GLY A 39 5.18 17.29 -1.80
C GLY A 39 6.08 16.58 -2.81
N TRP A 40 7.12 17.25 -3.33
CA TRP A 40 8.10 16.62 -4.23
C TRP A 40 8.98 15.58 -3.56
N LYS A 41 9.19 15.70 -2.24
CA LYS A 41 10.04 14.79 -1.47
C LYS A 41 9.42 13.40 -1.27
N SER A 42 8.13 13.24 -1.58
CA SER A 42 7.36 12.01 -1.36
C SER A 42 7.31 11.07 -2.57
N LEU A 43 8.14 11.27 -3.60
CA LEU A 43 8.20 10.39 -4.79
C LEU A 43 9.23 9.26 -4.65
N ASP A 44 9.53 8.81 -3.43
CA ASP A 44 10.22 7.53 -3.28
C ASP A 44 9.20 6.47 -3.71
N GLY A 45 9.41 5.85 -4.88
CA GLY A 45 8.47 4.94 -5.56
C GLY A 45 8.22 3.61 -4.83
N ARG A 46 8.06 3.67 -3.51
CA ARG A 46 7.93 2.57 -2.58
C ARG A 46 6.54 2.62 -1.98
N VAL A 47 5.80 1.53 -2.15
CA VAL A 47 4.49 1.34 -1.53
C VAL A 47 4.72 0.63 -0.20
N GLU A 48 4.52 1.33 0.90
CA GLU A 48 4.46 0.73 2.24
C GLU A 48 3.01 0.64 2.68
N ALA A 49 2.56 -0.58 2.94
CA ALA A 49 1.20 -0.85 3.40
C ALA A 49 1.19 -2.14 4.24
N GLU A 50 0.27 -2.22 5.19
CA GLU A 50 -0.02 -3.45 5.93
C GLU A 50 -0.63 -4.53 5.02
N GLN A 51 -1.42 -4.08 4.03
CA GLN A 51 -2.06 -4.94 3.06
C GLN A 51 -2.16 -4.23 1.70
N ILE A 52 -1.87 -4.96 0.63
CA ILE A 52 -2.08 -4.51 -0.75
C ILE A 52 -3.06 -5.47 -1.43
N VAL A 53 -4.19 -4.92 -1.91
CA VAL A 53 -5.19 -5.68 -2.67
C VAL A 53 -5.10 -5.28 -4.14
N LEU A 54 -4.67 -6.20 -4.99
CA LEU A 54 -4.68 -6.02 -6.43
C LEU A 54 -6.03 -6.45 -6.98
N ARG A 55 -6.63 -5.59 -7.81
CA ARG A 55 -7.88 -5.88 -8.52
C ARG A 55 -7.65 -5.95 -10.02
N ASP A 56 -8.41 -6.80 -10.69
CA ASP A 56 -8.44 -6.87 -12.15
C ASP A 56 -9.23 -5.70 -12.77
N ALA A 57 -9.29 -5.64 -14.10
CA ALA A 57 -10.03 -4.61 -14.84
C ALA A 57 -11.55 -4.59 -14.55
N ASN A 58 -12.09 -5.69 -14.01
CA ASN A 58 -13.50 -5.82 -13.65
C ASN A 58 -13.75 -5.51 -12.16
N GLY A 59 -12.72 -5.09 -11.41
CA GLY A 59 -12.78 -4.80 -9.99
C GLY A 59 -12.73 -6.03 -9.07
N ARG A 60 -12.53 -7.23 -9.61
CA ARG A 60 -12.39 -8.47 -8.83
C ARG A 60 -11.01 -8.53 -8.19
N VAL A 61 -10.90 -9.16 -7.02
CA VAL A 61 -9.59 -9.37 -6.37
C VAL A 61 -8.79 -10.37 -7.19
N ALA A 62 -7.60 -9.97 -7.63
CA ALA A 62 -6.66 -10.80 -8.39
C ALA A 62 -5.49 -11.26 -7.52
N ALA A 63 -5.05 -10.44 -6.56
CA ALA A 63 -4.06 -10.84 -5.58
C ALA A 63 -4.21 -10.06 -4.27
N ILE A 64 -3.74 -10.66 -3.18
CA ILE A 64 -3.60 -10.00 -1.89
C ILE A 64 -2.17 -10.23 -1.40
N LEU A 65 -1.49 -9.14 -1.04
CA LEU A 65 -0.25 -9.16 -0.29
C LEU A 65 -0.59 -8.72 1.14
N ASP A 66 -0.38 -9.61 2.11
CA ASP A 66 -0.63 -9.35 3.53
C ASP A 66 0.30 -10.17 4.41
N GLY A 67 0.79 -9.58 5.51
CA GLY A 67 1.81 -10.21 6.36
C GLY A 67 3.02 -10.69 5.53
N PRO A 68 3.57 -11.89 5.79
CA PRO A 68 4.60 -12.50 4.95
C PRO A 68 3.99 -13.37 3.84
N GLY A 69 2.93 -12.90 3.17
CA GLY A 69 2.14 -13.71 2.24
C GLY A 69 1.73 -12.99 0.94
N LEU A 70 1.68 -13.75 -0.15
CA LEU A 70 1.07 -13.40 -1.43
C LEU A 70 0.07 -14.49 -1.82
N ARG A 71 -1.19 -14.11 -2.05
CA ARG A 71 -2.26 -14.99 -2.54
C ARG A 71 -2.76 -14.53 -3.89
N LEU A 72 -2.91 -15.46 -4.84
CA LEU A 72 -3.43 -15.20 -6.19
C LEU A 72 -4.83 -15.80 -6.32
N TYR A 73 -5.76 -15.04 -6.91
CA TYR A 73 -7.16 -15.43 -7.04
C TYR A 73 -7.56 -15.55 -8.50
N ASP A 74 -8.39 -16.54 -8.81
CA ASP A 74 -8.99 -16.69 -10.14
C ASP A 74 -10.20 -15.76 -10.35
N ALA A 75 -10.80 -15.81 -11.54
CA ALA A 75 -11.96 -15.01 -11.91
C ALA A 75 -13.21 -15.28 -11.05
N ASN A 76 -13.27 -16.42 -10.36
CA ASN A 76 -14.34 -16.80 -9.43
C ASN A 76 -14.01 -16.43 -7.98
N GLY A 77 -12.87 -15.79 -7.73
CA GLY A 77 -12.40 -15.41 -6.40
C GLY A 77 -11.81 -16.57 -5.60
N ARG A 78 -11.41 -17.68 -6.24
CA ARG A 78 -10.80 -18.83 -5.56
C ARG A 78 -9.29 -18.66 -5.51
N ASN A 79 -8.68 -18.96 -4.37
CA ASN A 79 -7.23 -18.93 -4.23
C ASN A 79 -6.59 -20.04 -5.09
N ARG A 80 -5.66 -19.69 -5.98
CA ARG A 80 -4.97 -20.62 -6.88
C ARG A 80 -3.52 -20.86 -6.52
N ALA A 81 -2.91 -19.91 -5.83
CA ALA A 81 -1.54 -20.03 -5.36
C ALA A 81 -1.29 -19.14 -4.15
N SER A 82 -0.55 -19.66 -3.18
CA SER A 82 -0.05 -18.90 -2.04
C SER A 82 1.47 -19.04 -1.95
N LEU A 83 2.17 -17.93 -1.80
CA LEU A 83 3.56 -17.89 -1.34
C LEU A 83 3.56 -17.25 0.05
N SER A 84 3.97 -17.98 1.08
CA SER A 84 3.90 -17.50 2.46
C SER A 84 5.00 -18.06 3.36
N LEU A 85 5.17 -17.45 4.52
CA LEU A 85 5.92 -18.03 5.64
C LEU A 85 4.95 -18.64 6.67
N ASP A 86 5.29 -19.82 7.17
CA ASP A 86 4.66 -20.41 8.35
C ASP A 86 5.09 -19.68 9.63
N LYS A 87 4.43 -19.99 10.76
CA LYS A 87 4.68 -19.33 12.05
C LYS A 87 6.12 -19.47 12.54
N ASP A 88 6.82 -20.51 12.12
CA ASP A 88 8.22 -20.74 12.46
C ASP A 88 9.21 -20.16 11.42
N GLY A 89 8.70 -19.48 10.40
CA GLY A 89 9.47 -18.83 9.35
C GLY A 89 9.75 -19.71 8.13
N SER A 90 9.28 -20.96 8.10
CA SER A 90 9.44 -21.84 6.95
C SER A 90 8.71 -21.29 5.71
N PRO A 91 9.37 -21.19 4.55
CA PRO A 91 8.74 -20.74 3.31
C PRO A 91 7.97 -21.86 2.63
N HIS A 92 6.79 -21.54 2.11
CA HIS A 92 5.92 -22.44 1.37
C HIS A 92 5.36 -21.78 0.11
N LEU A 93 5.33 -22.54 -0.98
CA LEU A 93 4.53 -22.28 -2.16
C LEU A 93 3.47 -23.39 -2.27
N TYR A 94 2.20 -23.00 -2.20
CA TYR A 94 1.05 -23.88 -2.39
C TYR A 94 0.41 -23.62 -3.74
N LEU A 95 0.06 -24.68 -4.46
CA LEU A 95 -0.82 -24.61 -5.63
C LEU A 95 -2.14 -25.31 -5.31
N PHE A 96 -3.24 -24.65 -5.66
CA PHE A 96 -4.58 -25.11 -5.36
C PHE A 96 -5.38 -25.39 -6.62
N ASP A 97 -6.28 -26.36 -6.55
CA ASP A 97 -7.29 -26.64 -7.58
C ASP A 97 -8.48 -25.67 -7.49
N GLU A 98 -9.34 -25.64 -8.52
CA GLU A 98 -10.55 -24.81 -8.53
C GLU A 98 -11.57 -25.28 -7.52
N ASN A 99 -11.56 -26.54 -7.09
CA ASN A 99 -12.74 -27.19 -6.53
C ASN A 99 -13.17 -26.77 -5.10
N SER A 100 -12.51 -25.83 -4.42
CA SER A 100 -13.01 -25.29 -3.13
C SER A 100 -12.60 -23.83 -2.88
N TRP A 101 -13.29 -23.19 -1.93
CA TRP A 101 -13.06 -21.79 -1.52
C TRP A 101 -11.69 -21.59 -0.84
N ASP A 102 -11.20 -22.63 -0.18
CA ASP A 102 -9.85 -22.77 0.38
C ASP A 102 -8.86 -23.50 -0.55
N GLY A 103 -9.37 -24.07 -1.66
CA GLY A 103 -8.61 -24.82 -2.65
C GLY A 103 -8.08 -26.16 -2.12
N ARG A 104 -8.37 -27.27 -2.79
CA ARG A 104 -7.63 -28.52 -2.50
C ARG A 104 -6.19 -28.35 -2.95
N CYS A 105 -5.23 -28.58 -2.04
CA CYS A 105 -3.83 -28.45 -2.37
C CYS A 105 -3.40 -29.54 -3.37
N ARG A 106 -2.75 -29.14 -4.47
CA ARG A 106 -2.25 -30.06 -5.51
C ARG A 106 -0.74 -30.13 -5.56
N ALA A 107 -0.06 -29.09 -5.08
CA ALA A 107 1.39 -29.10 -4.93
C ALA A 107 1.82 -28.23 -3.75
N ILE A 108 2.84 -28.70 -3.03
CA ILE A 108 3.57 -27.95 -2.02
C ILE A 108 5.04 -27.96 -2.41
N PHE A 109 5.68 -26.79 -2.41
CA PHE A 109 7.12 -26.63 -2.46
C PHE A 109 7.56 -25.81 -1.25
N SER A 110 8.38 -26.38 -0.38
CA SER A 110 8.71 -25.74 0.91
C SER A 110 10.10 -26.10 1.43
N LEU A 111 10.52 -25.39 2.47
CA LEU A 111 11.59 -25.83 3.36
C LEU A 111 10.99 -26.16 4.73
N ASP A 112 11.30 -27.33 5.26
CA ASP A 112 11.00 -27.67 6.63
C ASP A 112 11.83 -26.81 7.60
N LYS A 113 11.48 -26.85 8.89
CA LYS A 113 12.11 -26.05 9.95
C LYS A 113 13.64 -26.19 10.01
N ASP A 114 14.15 -27.36 9.64
CA ASP A 114 15.58 -27.69 9.60
C ASP A 114 16.28 -27.28 8.29
N GLY A 115 15.54 -26.69 7.35
CA GLY A 115 16.02 -26.28 6.03
C GLY A 115 15.96 -27.40 4.98
N SER A 116 15.44 -28.58 5.33
CA SER A 116 15.27 -29.67 4.37
C SER A 116 14.24 -29.27 3.31
N PRO A 117 14.54 -29.43 2.01
CA PRO A 117 13.54 -29.22 0.98
C PRO A 117 12.42 -30.24 1.10
N TYR A 118 11.24 -29.83 0.64
CA TYR A 118 10.09 -30.71 0.48
C TYR A 118 9.30 -30.31 -0.76
N LEU A 119 9.07 -31.27 -1.65
CA LEU A 119 8.13 -31.13 -2.76
C LEU A 119 7.15 -32.30 -2.77
N CYS A 120 5.86 -32.01 -2.79
CA CYS A 120 4.81 -33.03 -2.83
C CYS A 120 3.72 -32.66 -3.82
N LEU A 121 3.27 -33.64 -4.59
CA LEU A 121 2.11 -33.55 -5.48
C LEU A 121 0.98 -34.41 -4.92
N PHE A 122 -0.25 -33.92 -5.03
CA PHE A 122 -1.44 -34.59 -4.49
C PHE A 122 -2.45 -34.91 -5.60
N ASP A 123 -3.15 -36.03 -5.47
CA ASP A 123 -4.30 -36.36 -6.30
C ASP A 123 -5.54 -35.54 -5.93
N ALA A 124 -6.67 -35.85 -6.57
CA ALA A 124 -7.97 -35.22 -6.35
C ALA A 124 -8.44 -35.28 -4.88
N ASP A 125 -8.11 -36.36 -4.19
CA ASP A 125 -8.50 -36.70 -2.82
C ASP A 125 -7.45 -36.27 -1.78
N GLU A 126 -6.46 -35.47 -2.20
CA GLU A 126 -5.37 -34.96 -1.36
C GLU A 126 -4.40 -36.06 -0.88
N ASN A 127 -4.38 -37.21 -1.54
CA ASN A 127 -3.36 -38.22 -1.28
C ASN A 127 -2.08 -37.86 -2.04
N PRO A 128 -0.90 -38.04 -1.43
CA PRO A 128 0.38 -37.83 -2.11
C PRO A 128 0.54 -38.83 -3.25
N VAL A 129 0.69 -38.34 -4.48
CA VAL A 129 1.02 -39.16 -5.64
C VAL A 129 2.51 -39.16 -5.95
N TRP A 130 3.23 -38.14 -5.50
CA TRP A 130 4.67 -38.04 -5.66
C TRP A 130 5.26 -37.14 -4.59
N ARG A 131 6.46 -37.48 -4.10
CA ARG A 131 7.24 -36.70 -3.14
C ARG A 131 8.72 -36.77 -3.48
N ALA A 132 9.42 -35.67 -3.31
CA ALA A 132 10.88 -35.62 -3.24
C ALA A 132 11.32 -34.90 -1.97
N PRO A 133 12.52 -35.24 -1.44
CA PRO A 133 13.27 -34.28 -0.64
C PRO A 133 13.49 -33.04 -1.51
#